data_AF-A0A4R5QBB8-F1
#
_entry.id   AF-A0A4R5QBB8-F1
#
_cell.length_a   1.000
_cell.length_b   1.000
_cell.length_c   1.000
_cell.angle_alpha   90.00
_cell.angle_beta   90.00
_cell.angle_gamma   90.00
#
_symmetry.space_group_name_H-M   'P 1'
#
loop_
_entity.id
_entity.type
_entity.pdbx_description
1 polymer ?
#
loop_
_entity_poly.entity_id
_entity_poly.type
_entity_poly.pdbx_seq_one_letter_code
_entity_poly.pdbx_strand_id
1 'polypeptide(L)' 'MIASDKVEGTAVYDRNGSRLGSVYNVMIDKYSGQVAYAAMSFGGFLGIGERYHPLPWRMLTYDTGLGGYVVDVSREKL' A
#
# COMPACT_ATOMS: atom_id res chain seq x y z
N MET A 1 -2.52 -7.75 15.14
CA MET A 1 -3.35 -8.34 14.06
C MET A 1 -4.23 -7.22 13.54
N ILE A 2 -4.45 -7.17 12.22
CA ILE A 2 -5.29 -6.16 11.57
C ILE A 2 -6.21 -6.89 10.58
N ALA A 3 -7.46 -6.43 10.47
CA ALA A 3 -8.40 -6.99 9.49
C ALA A 3 -8.10 -6.41 8.10
N SER A 4 -8.34 -7.19 7.03
CA SER A 4 -7.97 -6.78 5.67
C SER A 4 -8.69 -5.50 5.23
N ASP A 5 -9.95 -5.34 5.61
CA ASP A 5 -10.76 -4.14 5.38
C ASP A 5 -10.19 -2.88 6.05
N LYS A 6 -9.34 -3.04 7.08
CA LYS A 6 -8.59 -1.95 7.70
C LYS A 6 -7.25 -1.68 7.05
N VAL A 7 -6.73 -2.62 6.27
CA VAL A 7 -5.51 -2.43 5.46
C VAL A 7 -5.87 -1.70 4.16
N GLU A 8 -6.94 -2.15 3.51
CA GLU A 8 -7.50 -1.54 2.31
C GLU A 8 -7.87 -0.06 2.55
N GLY A 9 -7.61 0.79 1.57
CA GLY A 9 -7.79 2.24 1.65
C GLY A 9 -6.73 2.99 2.46
N THR A 10 -5.88 2.31 3.25
CA THR A 10 -4.85 2.97 4.04
C THR A 10 -3.85 3.70 3.15
N ALA A 11 -3.54 4.95 3.49
CA ALA A 11 -2.60 5.77 2.74
C ALA A 11 -1.18 5.19 2.79
N VAL A 12 -0.45 5.32 1.68
CA VAL A 12 0.96 4.95 1.58
C VAL A 12 1.78 6.20 1.29
N TYR A 13 2.86 6.39 2.04
CA TYR A 13 3.76 7.54 1.99
C TYR A 13 5.20 7.09 1.71
N ASP A 14 5.99 7.97 1.11
CA ASP A 14 7.45 7.82 1.09
C ASP A 14 8.06 8.29 2.43
N ARG A 15 9.38 8.13 2.58
CA ARG A 15 10.14 8.57 3.76
C ARG A 15 10.12 10.09 4.00
N ASN A 16 9.77 10.88 3.00
CA ASN A 16 9.67 12.33 3.12
C ASN A 16 8.25 12.77 3.56
N GLY A 17 7.34 11.81 3.78
CA GLY A 17 5.94 12.08 4.12
C GLY A 17 5.08 12.43 2.91
N SER A 18 5.57 12.27 1.68
CA SER A 18 4.78 12.51 0.48
C SER A 18 3.84 11.34 0.22
N ARG A 19 2.55 11.61 0.04
CA ARG A 19 1.56 10.57 -0.26
C ARG A 19 1.77 10.01 -1.66
N LEU A 20 2.01 8.70 -1.74
CA LEU A 20 2.20 7.95 -2.98
C LEU A 20 0.86 7.43 -3.53
N GLY A 21 -0.02 6.98 -2.64
CA GLY A 21 -1.28 6.35 -3.01
C GLY A 21 -2.03 5.79 -1.80
N SER A 22 -2.76 4.69 -2.02
CA SER A 22 -3.43 3.91 -0.98
C SER A 22 -3.36 2.42 -1.30
N VAL A 23 -3.41 1.58 -0.27
CA VAL A 23 -3.56 0.13 -0.47
C VAL A 23 -4.93 -0.13 -1.11
N TYR A 24 -4.94 -0.76 -2.28
CA TYR A 24 -6.16 -1.19 -2.94
C TYR A 24 -6.62 -2.56 -2.41
N ASN A 25 -5.72 -3.55 -2.36
CA ASN A 25 -5.97 -4.91 -1.88
C ASN A 25 -4.68 -5.57 -1.39
N VAL A 26 -4.81 -6.63 -0.59
CA VAL A 26 -3.70 -7.53 -0.24
C VAL A 26 -3.79 -8.81 -1.06
N MET A 27 -2.64 -9.29 -1.55
CA MET A 27 -2.55 -10.51 -2.32
C MET A 27 -2.07 -11.64 -1.43
N ILE A 28 -2.94 -12.61 -1.19
CA ILE A 28 -2.69 -13.77 -0.34
C ILE A 28 -2.28 -14.95 -1.21
N ASP A 29 -1.17 -15.59 -0.86
CA ASP A 29 -0.80 -16.87 -1.45
C ASP A 29 -1.79 -17.96 -1.03
N LYS A 30 -2.42 -18.60 -2.02
CA LYS A 30 -3.55 -19.53 -1.79
C LYS A 30 -3.16 -20.80 -1.02
N TYR A 31 -1.89 -21.18 -1.05
CA TYR A 31 -1.42 -22.41 -0.40
C TYR A 31 -0.98 -22.16 1.05
N SER A 32 -0.21 -21.10 1.29
CA SER A 32 0.32 -20.76 2.60
C SER A 32 -0.60 -19.88 3.44
N GLY A 33 -1.55 -19.17 2.82
CA GLY A 33 -2.39 -18.17 3.48
C GLY A 33 -1.64 -16.90 3.89
N GLN A 34 -0.37 -16.75 3.49
CA GLN A 34 0.44 -15.57 3.83
C GLN A 34 0.24 -14.45 2.81
N VAL A 35 0.34 -13.20 3.27
CA VAL A 35 0.32 -12.03 2.38
C VAL A 35 1.64 -11.97 1.62
N ALA A 36 1.58 -12.08 0.29
CA ALA A 36 2.74 -11.96 -0.58
C ALA A 36 3.12 -10.48 -0.77
N TYR A 37 2.14 -9.65 -1.14
CA TYR A 37 2.32 -8.21 -1.36
C TYR A 37 0.97 -7.47 -1.24
N ALA A 38 1.02 -6.16 -1.06
CA ALA A 38 -0.13 -5.27 -1.21
C ALA A 38 -0.10 -4.61 -2.59
N ALA A 39 -1.25 -4.52 -3.25
CA ALA A 39 -1.39 -3.69 -4.44
C ALA A 39 -1.68 -2.26 -3.99
N MET A 40 -0.80 -1.32 -4.29
CA MET A 40 -1.04 0.10 -4.06
C MET A 40 -1.63 0.74 -5.31
N SER A 41 -2.77 1.42 -5.20
CA SER A 41 -3.29 2.26 -6.27
C SER A 41 -2.68 3.66 -6.18
N PHE A 42 -2.30 4.21 -7.34
CA PHE A 42 -1.74 5.56 -7.47
C PHE A 42 -2.08 6.19 -8.83
N GLY A 43 -2.31 7.50 -8.82
CA GLY A 43 -2.84 8.23 -9.97
C GLY A 43 -4.32 7.92 -10.24
N GLY A 44 -5.05 8.86 -10.83
CA GLY A 44 -6.50 8.73 -11.02
C GLY A 44 -7.34 9.18 -9.81
N PHE A 45 -8.66 9.17 -9.99
CA PHE A 45 -9.67 9.42 -8.96
C PHE A 45 -10.77 8.36 -9.12
N LEU A 46 -11.21 7.75 -8.01
CA LEU A 46 -12.37 6.86 -7.95
C LEU A 46 -12.34 5.71 -8.99
N GLY A 47 -11.23 4.98 -9.08
CA GLY A 47 -11.11 3.79 -9.95
C GLY A 47 -10.91 4.07 -11.44
N ILE A 48 -10.93 5.33 -11.88
CA ILE A 48 -10.68 5.71 -13.27
C ILE A 48 -9.23 6.18 -13.41
N GLY A 49 -8.49 5.51 -14.30
CA GLY A 49 -7.09 5.84 -14.59
C GLY A 49 -6.11 5.45 -13.48
N GLU A 50 -6.54 4.61 -12.54
CA GLU A 50 -5.65 4.10 -11.48
C GLU A 50 -4.62 3.14 -12.06
N ARG A 51 -3.37 3.30 -11.60
CA ARG A 51 -2.30 2.33 -11.81
C ARG A 51 -2.02 1.61 -10.50
N TYR A 52 -1.58 0.36 -10.61
CA TYR A 52 -1.29 -0.48 -9.46
C TYR A 52 0.19 -0.81 -9.41
N HIS A 53 0.80 -0.61 -8.25
CA HIS A 53 2.18 -0.99 -7.98
C HIS A 53 2.22 -2.03 -6.86
N PRO A 54 2.84 -3.21 -7.06
CA PRO A 54 2.97 -4.21 -6.01
C PRO A 54 4.02 -3.81 -4.99
N LEU A 55 3.65 -3.78 -3.71
CA LEU A 55 4.55 -3.50 -2.59
C LEU A 55 4.71 -4.75 -1.73
N PRO A 56 5.93 -5.31 -1.58
CA PRO A 56 6.16 -6.43 -0.67
C PRO A 56 5.63 -6.12 0.73
N TRP A 57 4.90 -7.05 1.34
CA TRP A 57 4.22 -6.80 2.63
C TRP A 57 5.19 -6.28 3.72
N ARG A 58 6.40 -6.86 3.75
CA ARG A 58 7.48 -6.47 4.67
C ARG A 58 7.99 -5.03 4.54
N MET A 59 7.65 -4.33 3.45
CA MET A 59 8.06 -2.94 3.23
C MET A 59 7.10 -1.96 3.91
N LEU A 60 5.86 -2.38 4.19
CA LEU A 60 4.82 -1.53 4.76
C LEU A 60 5.04 -1.37 6.26
N THR A 61 5.63 -0.25 6.66
CA THR A 61 5.78 0.11 8.08
C THR A 61 4.68 1.09 8.45
N TYR A 62 3.83 0.76 9.42
CA TYR A 62 2.77 1.68 9.83
C TYR A 62 3.33 2.79 10.71
N ASP A 63 3.10 4.04 10.31
CA ASP A 63 3.46 5.24 11.06
C ASP A 63 2.19 5.83 11.69
N THR A 64 2.17 5.88 13.02
CA THR A 64 1.02 6.37 13.78
C THR A 64 0.85 7.89 13.71
N GLY A 65 1.91 8.64 13.43
CA GLY A 65 1.86 10.09 13.24
C GLY A 65 1.21 10.48 11.91
N LEU A 66 1.43 9.67 10.88
CA LEU A 66 0.79 9.84 9.57
C LEU A 66 -0.54 9.10 9.42
N GLY A 67 -0.80 8.11 10.26
CA GLY A 67 -1.99 7.25 10.16
C GLY A 67 -1.97 6.36 8.92
N GLY A 68 -0.80 5.99 8.42
CA GLY A 68 -0.65 5.20 7.19
C GLY A 68 0.67 4.46 7.10
N TYR A 69 0.89 3.77 5.99
CA TYR A 69 2.12 3.02 5.74
C TYR A 69 3.20 3.90 5.12
N VAL A 70 4.44 3.76 5.59
CA VAL A 70 5.64 4.39 5.03
C VAL A 70 6.48 3.32 4.35
N VAL A 71 6.94 3.61 3.13
CA VAL A 71 7.81 2.74 2.33
C VAL A 71 9.08 3.43 1.89
N ASP A 72 10.14 2.66 1.65
CA ASP A 72 11.43 3.16 1.13
C ASP A 72 11.46 3.18 -0.40
N VAL A 73 10.45 3.80 -1.00
CA VAL A 73 10.30 3.98 -2.45
C VAL A 73 9.81 5.39 -2.71
N SER A 74 10.42 6.08 -3.68
CA SER A 74 9.98 7.41 -4.12
C SER A 74 9.03 7.32 -5.31
N ARG A 75 8.26 8.37 -5.55
CA ARG A 75 7.22 8.38 -6.60
C ARG A 75 7.76 8.14 -8.00
N GLU A 76 9.01 8.52 -8.26
CA GLU A 76 9.68 8.36 -9.55
C GLU A 76 10.04 6.91 -9.88
N LYS A 77 10.05 6.03 -8.86
CA LYS A 77 10.36 4.59 -8.98
C LYS A 77 9.10 3.71 -9.07
N LEU A 78 7.91 4.31 -9.00
CA LEU A 78 6.61 3.64 -9.07
C LEU A 78 6.07 3.55 -10.50
#